data_AF-A0A9E2EWW8-F1
#
_entry.id   AF-A0A9E2EWW8-F1
#
_cell.length_a   1.000
_cell.length_b   1.000
_cell.length_c   1.000
_cell.angle_alpha   90.00
_cell.angle_beta   90.00
_cell.angle_gamma   90.00
#
_symmetry.space_group_name_H-M   'P 1'
#
loop_
_entity.id
_entity.type
_entity.pdbx_description
1 polymer ?
#
loop_
_entity_poly.entity_id
_entity_poly.type
_entity_poly.pdbx_seq_one_letter_code
_entity_poly.pdbx_strand_id
1 'polypeptide(L)'
;MQAMLFGFSLGFSLILAIGAQNAFVLKQGLRDEHVLLVCLICALSDALLILIGVSGFHVLVASFPALVDIARIGGATFLFIYGLISFYNAFR
;
A
#
# COMPACT_ATOMS: atom_id res chain seq x y z
N MET A 1 -13.69 13.08 9.47
CA MET A 1 -12.44 12.95 10.26
C MET A 1 -11.83 11.55 10.19
N GLN A 2 -12.60 10.47 10.45
CA GLN A 2 -12.03 9.11 10.44
C GLN A 2 -11.42 8.68 9.10
N ALA A 3 -12.06 8.97 7.97
CA ALA A 3 -11.51 8.63 6.66
C ALA A 3 -10.14 9.29 6.37
N MET A 4 -9.93 10.52 6.85
CA MET A 4 -8.64 11.21 6.73
C MET A 4 -7.57 10.52 7.57
N LEU A 5 -7.89 10.15 8.81
CA LEU A 5 -6.97 9.41 9.70
C LEU A 5 -6.64 8.01 9.18
N PHE A 6 -7.63 7.27 8.65
CA PHE A 6 -7.43 5.96 8.06
C PHE A 6 -6.61 6.03 6.76
N GLY A 7 -6.92 6.98 5.87
CA GLY A 7 -6.13 7.19 4.65
C GLY A 7 -4.70 7.59 4.95
N PHE A 8 -4.51 8.49 5.92
CA PHE A 8 -3.18 8.92 6.36
C PHE A 8 -2.39 7.79 6.99
N SER A 9 -2.98 7.03 7.92
CA SER A 9 -2.31 5.90 8.59
C SER A 9 -1.96 4.76 7.62
N LEU A 10 -2.85 4.44 6.68
CA LEU A 10 -2.56 3.45 5.63
C LEU A 10 -1.43 3.91 4.71
N GLY A 11 -1.47 5.16 4.23
CA GLY A 11 -0.40 5.72 3.43
C GLY A 11 0.94 5.72 4.18
N PHE A 12 0.92 6.10 5.45
CA PHE A 12 2.10 6.09 6.31
C PHE A 12 2.66 4.68 6.50
N SER A 13 1.82 3.67 6.72
CA SER A 13 2.26 2.28 6.88
C SER A 13 2.90 1.70 5.60
N LEU A 14 2.44 2.12 4.42
CA LEU A 14 2.97 1.65 3.14
C LEU A 14 4.32 2.31 2.80
N ILE A 15 4.52 3.56 3.23
CA ILE A 15 5.75 4.34 2.95
C ILE A 15 6.84 4.07 4.01
N LEU A 16 6.44 3.83 5.26
CA LEU A 16 7.37 3.66 6.39
C LEU A 16 8.15 2.34 6.36
N ALA A 17 7.61 1.30 5.71
CA ALA A 17 8.41 0.12 5.39
C ALA A 17 9.53 0.54 4.42
N ILE A 18 10.79 0.38 4.83
CA ILE A 18 11.95 0.75 4.00
C ILE A 18 11.97 -0.15 2.76
N GLY A 19 11.40 0.36 1.67
CA GLY A 19 11.44 -0.28 0.36
C GLY A 19 12.71 0.05 -0.41
N ALA A 20 12.88 -0.63 -1.56
CA ALA A 20 14.03 -0.41 -2.45
C ALA A 20 14.15 1.06 -2.92
N GLN A 21 13.02 1.77 -3.09
CA GLN A 21 12.99 3.18 -3.48
C GLN A 21 13.57 4.10 -2.39
N ASN A 22 13.12 3.94 -1.14
CA ASN A 22 13.63 4.71 0.00
C ASN A 22 15.10 4.41 0.28
N ALA A 23 15.55 3.15 0.12
CA ALA A 23 16.95 2.76 0.25
C ALA A 23 17.84 3.36 -0.85
N PHE A 24 17.34 3.46 -2.09
CA PHE A 24 18.04 4.10 -3.19
C PHE A 24 18.21 5.61 -2.97
N VAL A 25 17.15 6.29 -2.55
CA VAL A 25 17.20 7.72 -2.18
C VAL A 25 18.21 7.94 -1.05
N LEU A 26 18.24 7.07 -0.03
CA LEU A 26 19.21 7.15 1.06
C LEU A 26 20.66 6.95 0.57
N LYS A 27 20.88 5.98 -0.34
CA LYS A 27 22.20 5.69 -0.92
C LYS A 27 22.70 6.85 -1.78
N GLN A 28 21.80 7.51 -2.51
CA GLN A 28 22.13 8.72 -3.27
C GLN A 28 22.40 9.90 -2.33
N GLY A 29 21.63 10.00 -1.23
CA GLY A 29 21.84 10.92 -0.11
C GLY A 29 23.24 10.83 0.49
N LEU A 30 23.69 9.61 0.78
CA LEU A 30 25.01 9.33 1.33
C LEU A 30 26.17 9.60 0.34
N ARG A 31 25.87 9.65 -0.97
CA ARG A 31 26.84 9.98 -2.03
C ARG A 31 26.87 11.47 -2.38
N ASP A 32 26.04 12.30 -1.73
CA ASP A 32 25.90 13.75 -1.97
C ASP A 32 25.59 14.13 -3.44
N GLU A 33 25.07 13.19 -4.24
CA GLU A 33 24.76 13.41 -5.64
C GLU A 33 23.26 13.67 -5.83
N HIS A 34 22.91 14.92 -6.16
CA HIS A 34 21.58 15.33 -6.66
C HIS A 34 20.38 14.80 -5.84
N VAL A 35 20.56 14.72 -4.52
CA VAL A 35 19.60 14.12 -3.57
C VAL A 35 18.20 14.72 -3.70
N LEU A 36 18.13 16.06 -3.81
CA LEU A 36 16.86 16.79 -3.94
C LEU A 36 16.12 16.43 -5.22
N LEU A 37 16.83 16.28 -6.35
CA LEU A 37 16.22 15.93 -7.64
C LEU A 37 15.66 14.51 -7.61
N VAL A 38 16.42 13.55 -7.09
CA VAL A 38 15.97 12.15 -6.98
C VAL A 38 14.78 12.03 -6.04
N CYS A 39 14.82 12.73 -4.90
CA CYS A 39 13.73 12.72 -3.93
C CYS A 39 12.46 13.35 -4.51
N LEU A 40 12.57 14.44 -5.27
CA LEU A 40 11.42 15.12 -5.89
C LEU A 40 10.77 14.25 -6.96
N ILE A 41 11.58 13.59 -7.81
CA ILE A 41 11.06 12.66 -8.82
C ILE A 41 10.35 11.47 -8.16
N CYS A 42 10.93 10.87 -7.12
CA CYS A 42 10.28 9.77 -6.38
C CYS A 42 8.97 10.22 -5.74
N ALA A 43 8.97 11.33 -5.00
CA ALA A 43 7.77 11.84 -4.34
C ALA A 43 6.66 12.17 -5.34
N LEU A 44 7.01 12.75 -6.50
CA LEU A 44 6.06 13.06 -7.55
C LEU A 44 5.50 11.78 -8.19
N SER A 45 6.34 10.78 -8.42
CA SER A 45 5.92 9.48 -8.94
C SER A 45 4.96 8.77 -7.99
N ASP A 46 5.27 8.74 -6.69
CA ASP A 46 4.39 8.15 -5.68
C ASP A 46 3.06 8.90 -5.59
N ALA A 47 3.08 10.23 -5.59
CA ALA A 47 1.86 11.03 -5.58
C ALA A 47 0.99 10.75 -6.82
N LEU A 48 1.59 10.69 -8.01
CA LEU A 48 0.87 10.40 -9.25
C LEU A 48 0.28 8.99 -9.24
N LEU A 49 1.05 7.98 -8.83
CA LEU A 49 0.58 6.59 -8.77
C LEU A 49 -0.57 6.43 -7.77
N ILE A 50 -0.49 7.08 -6.61
CA ILE A 50 -1.58 7.09 -5.62
C ILE A 50 -2.83 7.76 -6.19
N LEU A 51 -2.68 8.93 -6.83
CA LEU A 51 -3.81 9.66 -7.43
C LEU A 51 -4.48 8.85 -8.53
N ILE A 52 -3.71 8.27 -9.45
CA ILE A 52 -4.21 7.41 -10.53
C ILE A 52 -4.88 6.17 -9.95
N GLY A 53 -4.25 5.52 -8.96
CA GLY A 53 -4.79 4.35 -8.29
C GLY A 53 -6.14 4.62 -7.64
N VAL A 54 -6.23 5.66 -6.80
CA VAL A 54 -7.46 5.97 -6.06
C VAL A 54 -8.58 6.45 -6.99
N SER A 55 -8.28 7.33 -7.96
CA SER A 55 -9.28 7.84 -8.90
C SER A 55 -9.77 6.76 -9.89
N GLY A 56 -8.85 5.94 -10.42
CA GLY A 56 -9.18 4.87 -11.37
C GLY A 56 -9.88 3.68 -10.72
N PHE A 57 -9.55 3.37 -9.47
CA PHE A 57 -10.14 2.23 -8.76
C PHE A 57 -11.66 2.37 -8.60
N HIS A 58 -12.17 3.58 -8.36
CA HIS A 58 -13.61 3.82 -8.28
C HIS A 58 -14.35 3.45 -9.57
N VAL A 59 -13.81 3.85 -10.72
CA VAL A 59 -14.38 3.56 -12.05
C VAL A 59 -14.31 2.07 -12.36
N LEU A 60 -13.21 1.41 -11.98
CA LEU A 60 -13.01 -0.02 -12.19
C LEU A 60 -14.03 -0.84 -11.38
N VAL A 61 -14.24 -0.48 -10.12
CA VAL A 61 -15.24 -1.12 -9.24
C VAL A 61 -16.66 -0.92 -9.76
N ALA A 62 -16.99 0.27 -10.27
CA ALA A 62 -18.30 0.55 -10.84
C ALA A 62 -18.58 -0.27 -12.12
N SER A 63 -17.53 -0.53 -12.92
CA SER A 63 -17.64 -1.26 -14.19
C SER A 63 -17.60 -2.78 -14.01
N PHE A 64 -16.89 -3.28 -13.00
CA PHE A 64 -16.73 -4.72 -12.72
C PHE A 64 -17.03 -5.04 -11.25
N PRO A 65 -18.31 -5.06 -10.84
CA PRO A 65 -18.70 -5.34 -9.45
C PRO A 65 -18.24 -6.73 -8.97
N ALA A 66 -18.16 -7.70 -9.88
CA ALA A 66 -17.66 -9.05 -9.58
C ALA A 66 -16.22 -9.05 -9.00
N LEU A 67 -15.40 -8.04 -9.30
CA LEU A 67 -14.04 -7.93 -8.75
C LEU A 67 -14.07 -7.72 -7.23
N VAL A 68 -15.03 -6.94 -6.75
CA VAL A 68 -15.22 -6.70 -5.31
C VAL A 68 -15.71 -7.98 -4.62
N ASP A 69 -16.63 -8.70 -5.24
CA ASP A 69 -17.16 -9.95 -4.68
C ASP A 69 -16.06 -11.02 -4.58
N ILE A 70 -15.24 -11.18 -5.63
CA ILE A 70 -14.10 -12.10 -5.62
C ILE A 70 -13.11 -11.70 -4.53
N ALA A 71 -12.74 -10.43 -4.43
CA ALA A 71 -11.83 -9.93 -3.40
C ALA A 71 -12.38 -10.17 -1.99
N ARG A 72 -13.70 -9.98 -1.80
CA ARG A 72 -14.39 -10.21 -0.53
C ARG A 72 -14.36 -11.68 -0.13
N ILE A 73 -14.71 -12.59 -1.03
CA ILE A 73 -14.71 -14.04 -0.77
C ILE A 73 -13.28 -14.53 -0.55
N GLY A 74 -12.31 -14.05 -1.34
CA GLY A 74 -10.89 -14.36 -1.18
C GLY A 74 -10.35 -13.90 0.18
N GLY A 75 -10.63 -12.66 0.57
CA GLY A 75 -10.24 -12.11 1.88
C GLY A 75 -10.89 -12.87 3.04
N ALA A 76 -12.18 -13.20 2.95
CA ALA A 76 -12.86 -14.00 3.97
C ALA A 76 -12.24 -15.39 4.10
N THR A 77 -11.94 -16.04 2.98
CA THR A 77 -11.28 -17.37 2.96
C THR A 77 -9.88 -17.30 3.57
N PHE A 78 -9.10 -16.29 3.20
CA PHE A 78 -7.77 -16.07 3.76
C PHE A 78 -7.81 -15.88 5.28
N LEU A 79 -8.69 -14.99 5.78
CA LEU A 79 -8.85 -14.74 7.21
C LEU A 79 -9.35 -15.98 7.95
N PHE A 80 -10.25 -16.76 7.34
CA PHE A 80 -10.75 -17.99 7.94
C PHE A 80 -9.63 -19.03 8.09
N ILE A 81 -8.84 -19.27 7.05
CA ILE A 81 -7.70 -20.19 7.09
C ILE A 81 -6.66 -19.69 8.12
N TYR A 82 -6.34 -18.40 8.09
CA TYR A 82 -5.39 -17.82 9.04
C TYR A 82 -5.87 -17.95 10.49
N GLY A 83 -7.17 -17.72 10.73
CA GLY A 83 -7.81 -17.93 12.03
C GLY A 83 -7.72 -19.38 12.51
N LEU A 84 -7.94 -20.35 11.62
CA LEU A 84 -7.77 -21.77 11.93
C LEU A 84 -6.32 -22.13 12.28
N ILE A 85 -5.37 -21.62 11.51
CA ILE A 85 -3.93 -21.81 11.79
C ILE A 85 -3.58 -21.22 13.16
N SER A 86 -4.04 -20.00 13.45
CA SER A 86 -3.79 -19.34 14.73
C SER A 86 -4.45 -20.09 15.90
N PHE A 87 -5.65 -20.63 15.70
CA PHE A 87 -6.34 -21.45 16.70
C PHE A 87 -5.56 -22.73 16.98
N TYR A 88 -5.12 -23.44 15.94
CA TYR A 88 -4.31 -24.64 16.09
C TYR A 88 -2.99 -24.36 16.82
N ASN A 89 -2.30 -23.28 16.48
CA ASN A 89 -1.06 -22.87 17.12
C ASN A 89 -1.22 -22.46 18.59
N ALA A 90 -2.43 -22.07 19.03
CA ALA A 90 -2.69 -21.74 20.42
C ALA A 90 -2.79 -22.99 21.33
N PHE A 91 -3.13 -24.15 20.74
CA PHE A 91 -3.24 -25.43 21.44
C PHE A 91 -2.02 -26.34 21.25
N ARG A 92 -1.04 -25.92 20.45
CA ARG A 92 0.26 -26.56 20.30
C ARG A 92 1.27 -25.87 21.21
#